data_AF-A0A954S1W9-F1
#
_entry.id   AF-A0A954S1W9-F1
#
_cell.length_a   1.000
_cell.length_b   1.000
_cell.length_c   1.000
_cell.angle_alpha   90.00
_cell.angle_beta   90.00
_cell.angle_gamma   90.00
#
_symmetry.space_group_name_H-M   'P 1'
#
loop_
_entity.id
_entity.type
_entity.pdbx_description
1 polymer ?
#
loop_
_entity_poly.entity_id
_entity_poly.type
_entity_poly.pdbx_seq_one_letter_code
_entity_poly.pdbx_strand_id
1 'polypeptide(L)'
;MIRISGMILGLGFLVVLSSLVSPASAWDHDDDDDDGYRRQRRPAYRVYREPVIVPPRYVEHHSHGQSRYIAPQYPQGHYPAPPVNYAPRQQGPIVPAPLPPSAFDDGRGYPPQAYQPTPVASLPQPISHRPGQFVSVGVPLYPRVRVKDLDEAPRFGLHQIVAVRSPDPFNFPGCVYVKVCVPPGPCRELKVKNGGAYIKLEYSDHEIEISSSKGVVTVEYDD
;
A
#
# COMPACT_ATOMS: atom_id res chain seq x y z
N MET A 1 -34.76 24.19 -41.68
CA MET A 1 -34.42 25.39 -40.88
C MET A 1 -33.02 25.21 -40.33
N ILE A 2 -32.09 26.07 -40.79
CA ILE A 2 -30.74 26.42 -40.32
C ILE A 2 -29.69 25.29 -40.12
N ARG A 3 -28.79 25.20 -41.11
CA ARG A 3 -27.42 24.63 -41.07
C ARG A 3 -26.44 25.66 -40.46
N ILE A 4 -25.30 25.22 -39.93
CA ILE A 4 -23.92 25.80 -39.91
C ILE A 4 -23.11 24.84 -39.00
N SER A 5 -22.27 23.89 -39.46
CA SER A 5 -20.97 24.00 -40.17
C SER A 5 -19.93 24.84 -39.43
N GLY A 6 -18.98 24.19 -38.76
CA GLY A 6 -17.87 24.86 -38.06
C GLY A 6 -16.65 23.95 -37.95
N MET A 7 -15.94 23.80 -39.08
CA MET A 7 -14.55 23.37 -39.13
C MET A 7 -13.68 24.41 -38.40
N ILE A 8 -12.86 23.99 -37.44
CA ILE A 8 -11.68 24.76 -37.01
C ILE A 8 -10.46 23.88 -37.24
N LEU A 9 -9.90 24.03 -38.44
CA LEU A 9 -8.51 23.71 -38.76
C LEU A 9 -7.66 24.86 -38.24
N GLY A 10 -6.98 24.64 -37.12
CA GLY A 10 -5.96 25.54 -36.57
C GLY A 10 -4.57 24.98 -36.82
N LEU A 11 -4.07 25.23 -38.03
CA LEU A 11 -2.67 25.10 -38.43
C LEU A 11 -1.81 26.13 -37.68
N GLY A 12 -0.59 25.72 -37.31
CA GLY A 12 0.54 26.63 -37.14
C GLY A 12 0.90 26.96 -35.69
N PHE A 13 1.73 26.11 -35.07
CA PHE A 13 2.63 26.60 -34.03
C PHE A 13 4.03 26.76 -34.62
N LEU A 14 4.41 28.03 -34.66
CA LEU A 14 5.60 28.62 -35.23
C LEU A 14 6.86 28.13 -34.48
N VAL A 15 7.82 27.55 -35.22
CA VAL A 15 9.19 27.36 -34.74
C VAL A 15 9.87 28.72 -34.76
N VAL A 16 10.09 29.32 -33.59
CA VAL A 16 10.99 30.48 -33.45
C VAL A 16 12.31 29.96 -32.88
N LEU A 17 13.22 29.67 -33.80
CA LEU A 17 14.66 29.72 -33.54
C LEU A 17 15.05 31.19 -33.40
N SER A 18 15.41 31.62 -32.21
CA SER A 18 16.11 32.88 -31.99
C SER A 18 17.30 32.62 -31.08
N SER A 19 18.43 32.38 -31.75
CA SER A 19 19.76 32.53 -31.20
C SER A 19 19.92 33.94 -30.65
N LEU A 20 20.16 34.08 -29.36
CA LEU A 20 20.74 35.28 -28.78
C LEU A 20 21.89 34.87 -27.86
N VAL A 21 23.07 34.95 -28.48
CA VAL A 21 24.36 35.24 -27.88
C VAL A 21 24.19 36.09 -26.63
N SER A 22 24.64 35.57 -25.48
CA SER A 22 24.95 36.40 -24.32
C SER A 22 26.48 36.43 -24.14
N PRO A 23 27.07 37.62 -23.99
CA PRO A 23 28.51 37.81 -23.90
C PRO A 23 29.05 37.41 -22.53
N ALA A 24 30.32 37.03 -22.56
CA ALA A 24 31.17 36.76 -21.43
C ALA A 24 31.17 37.90 -20.40
N SER A 25 31.00 37.53 -19.13
CA SER A 25 31.67 38.16 -17.98
C SER A 25 32.16 36.96 -17.15
N ALA A 26 33.46 36.60 -17.13
CA ALA A 26 34.60 37.39 -16.69
C ALA A 26 34.36 37.98 -15.29
N TRP A 27 34.16 37.09 -14.33
CA TRP A 27 34.43 37.35 -12.92
C TRP A 27 35.39 36.26 -12.46
N ASP A 28 36.67 36.57 -12.57
CA ASP A 28 37.73 36.02 -11.73
C ASP A 28 37.36 36.31 -10.26
N HIS A 29 37.08 35.25 -9.52
CA HIS A 29 37.15 35.22 -8.06
C HIS A 29 37.71 33.85 -7.68
N ASP A 30 39.01 33.72 -7.93
CA ASP A 30 39.86 32.84 -7.15
C ASP A 30 40.09 33.54 -5.80
N ASP A 31 39.52 32.98 -4.73
CA ASP A 31 40.22 32.94 -3.46
C ASP A 31 39.70 31.74 -2.67
N ASP A 32 40.63 30.80 -2.56
CA ASP A 32 40.62 29.62 -1.70
C ASP A 32 40.30 29.99 -0.25
N ASP A 33 39.24 29.39 0.29
CA ASP A 33 39.26 28.92 1.68
C ASP A 33 38.54 27.57 1.73
N ASP A 34 39.38 26.57 1.44
CA ASP A 34 39.24 25.18 1.79
C ASP A 34 39.02 25.03 3.31
N ASP A 35 37.76 24.97 3.74
CA ASP A 35 37.38 24.38 5.02
C ASP A 35 36.78 22.98 4.85
N GLY A 36 37.25 22.19 3.87
CA GLY A 36 37.49 20.75 4.03
C GLY A 36 36.36 19.84 4.52
N TYR A 37 35.13 20.32 4.71
CA TYR A 37 33.96 19.52 5.05
C TYR A 37 33.25 19.17 3.75
N ARG A 38 33.98 18.48 2.87
CA ARG A 38 33.37 17.36 2.16
C ARG A 38 32.82 16.44 3.24
N ARG A 39 31.56 16.68 3.63
CA ARG A 39 30.67 15.62 4.10
C ARG A 39 30.67 14.62 2.97
N GLN A 40 31.63 13.71 2.99
CA GLN A 40 31.44 12.36 2.53
C GLN A 40 30.21 11.91 3.28
N ARG A 41 29.03 12.17 2.70
CA ARG A 41 27.86 11.33 2.86
C ARG A 41 28.38 9.97 2.45
N ARG A 42 28.99 9.26 3.41
CA ARG A 42 29.27 7.85 3.31
C ARG A 42 27.94 7.29 2.84
N PRO A 43 27.88 6.70 1.65
CA PRO A 43 26.69 5.97 1.31
C PRO A 43 26.76 4.72 2.18
N ALA A 44 26.28 4.84 3.42
CA ALA A 44 26.03 3.73 4.31
C ALA A 44 24.79 2.99 3.80
N TYR A 45 24.74 2.66 2.50
CA TYR A 45 23.92 1.56 2.08
C TYR A 45 24.60 0.32 2.65
N ARG A 46 24.06 -0.23 3.74
CA ARG A 46 24.07 -1.68 3.81
C ARG A 46 23.08 -2.13 2.75
N VAL A 47 23.58 -2.44 1.55
CA VAL A 47 22.83 -3.28 0.62
C VAL A 47 22.70 -4.62 1.35
N TYR A 48 21.56 -4.83 2.01
CA TYR A 48 21.13 -6.16 2.37
C TYR A 48 20.94 -6.91 1.04
N ARG A 49 22.00 -7.60 0.61
CA ARG A 49 21.96 -8.64 -0.41
C ARG A 49 21.23 -9.82 0.22
N GLU A 50 19.91 -9.71 0.25
CA GLU A 50 18.93 -10.79 0.20
C GLU A 50 17.55 -10.19 0.53
N PRO A 51 16.48 -10.53 -0.21
CA PRO A 51 15.14 -10.13 0.16
C PRO A 51 14.74 -10.88 1.44
N VAL A 52 14.96 -10.25 2.60
CA VAL A 52 14.40 -10.73 3.86
C VAL A 52 12.89 -10.48 3.80
N ILE A 53 12.13 -11.52 3.48
CA ILE A 53 10.70 -11.58 3.73
C ILE A 53 10.57 -11.66 5.25
N VAL A 54 10.26 -10.54 5.90
CA VAL A 54 10.06 -10.47 7.35
C VAL A 54 8.59 -10.81 7.65
N PRO A 55 8.25 -12.03 8.11
CA PRO A 55 6.99 -12.23 8.80
C PRO A 55 7.03 -11.42 10.12
N PRO A 56 5.90 -10.83 10.56
CA PRO A 56 5.90 -9.98 11.73
C PRO A 56 6.22 -10.80 12.99
N ARG A 57 7.41 -10.62 13.57
CA ARG A 57 7.71 -11.00 14.96
C ARG A 57 8.60 -9.95 15.63
N TYR A 58 8.28 -9.72 16.91
CA TYR A 58 8.92 -8.82 17.85
C TYR A 58 10.44 -9.00 17.90
N VAL A 59 11.18 -7.90 17.89
CA VAL A 59 12.65 -7.88 17.97
C VAL A 59 13.05 -7.80 19.45
N GLU A 60 13.68 -8.85 19.97
CA GLU A 60 14.50 -8.78 21.18
C GLU A 60 15.89 -8.24 20.81
N HIS A 61 16.34 -7.19 21.49
CA HIS A 61 17.62 -6.55 21.25
C HIS A 61 18.78 -7.37 21.86
N HIS A 62 19.75 -7.75 21.03
CA HIS A 62 21.07 -8.18 21.49
C HIS A 62 22.17 -7.24 21.00
N SER A 63 23.09 -6.92 21.92
CA SER A 63 24.02 -5.79 21.91
C SER A 63 25.34 -5.97 21.15
N HIS A 64 25.51 -7.01 20.32
CA HIS A 64 26.79 -7.23 19.63
C HIS A 64 26.66 -7.74 18.19
N GLY A 65 26.43 -6.81 17.26
CA GLY A 65 27.11 -6.73 15.95
C GLY A 65 27.04 -7.88 14.93
N GLN A 66 26.46 -9.03 15.23
CA GLN A 66 26.24 -10.13 14.29
C GLN A 66 24.82 -10.68 14.46
N SER A 67 23.93 -10.26 13.56
CA SER A 67 22.62 -10.89 13.40
C SER A 67 22.80 -12.27 12.78
N ARG A 68 22.84 -13.32 13.61
CA ARG A 68 22.70 -14.70 13.13
C ARG A 68 21.22 -14.96 12.84
N TYR A 69 20.91 -15.29 11.58
CA TYR A 69 19.59 -15.77 11.18
C TYR A 69 19.37 -17.15 11.82
N ILE A 70 18.63 -17.19 12.92
CA ILE A 70 18.02 -18.42 13.41
C ILE A 70 16.66 -18.49 12.71
N ALA A 71 16.56 -19.32 11.67
CA ALA A 71 15.24 -19.70 11.16
C ALA A 71 14.47 -20.30 12.35
N PRO A 72 13.27 -19.80 12.70
CA PRO A 72 12.46 -20.49 13.68
C PRO A 72 12.19 -21.89 13.13
N GLN A 73 12.83 -22.89 13.73
CA GLN A 73 12.30 -24.24 13.65
C GLN A 73 10.96 -24.17 14.36
N TYR A 74 9.89 -24.11 13.58
CA TYR A 74 8.56 -24.35 14.12
C TYR A 74 8.62 -25.77 14.69
N PRO A 75 8.49 -25.96 16.01
CA PRO A 75 8.22 -27.30 16.50
C PRO A 75 6.97 -27.77 15.75
N GLN A 76 7.12 -28.86 15.00
CA GLN A 76 6.02 -29.65 14.48
C GLN A 76 5.22 -30.16 15.69
N GLY A 77 4.36 -29.30 16.24
CA GLY A 77 3.80 -29.55 17.56
C GLY A 77 2.72 -28.54 17.90
N HIS A 78 1.47 -28.98 17.72
CA HIS A 78 0.30 -28.53 18.45
C HIS A 78 0.12 -27.01 18.54
N TYR A 79 -0.48 -26.42 17.51
CA TYR A 79 -1.24 -25.19 17.73
C TYR A 79 -2.39 -25.52 18.69
N PRO A 80 -2.47 -24.89 19.88
CA PRO A 80 -3.71 -24.94 20.63
C PRO A 80 -4.79 -24.33 19.75
N ALA A 81 -5.90 -25.05 19.59
CA ALA A 81 -7.07 -24.53 18.90
C ALA A 81 -7.38 -23.13 19.47
N PRO A 82 -7.74 -22.15 18.62
CA PRO A 82 -8.09 -20.82 19.11
C PRO A 82 -9.16 -20.97 20.20
N PRO A 83 -9.10 -20.17 21.28
CA PRO A 83 -10.13 -20.20 22.31
C PRO A 83 -11.47 -19.96 21.61
N VAL A 84 -12.30 -20.99 21.59
CA VAL A 84 -13.65 -20.91 21.07
C VAL A 84 -14.36 -19.97 22.03
N ASN A 85 -14.51 -18.72 21.64
CA ASN A 85 -15.34 -17.77 22.36
C ASN A 85 -16.78 -18.19 22.13
N TYR A 86 -17.26 -19.13 22.95
CA TYR A 86 -18.66 -19.43 23.12
C TYR A 86 -19.31 -18.22 23.82
N ALA A 87 -19.39 -17.08 23.14
CA ALA A 87 -20.49 -16.19 23.41
C ALA A 87 -21.74 -17.04 23.13
N PRO A 88 -22.60 -17.32 24.13
CA PRO A 88 -23.83 -18.04 23.88
C PRO A 88 -24.57 -17.24 22.83
N ARG A 89 -24.58 -17.75 21.58
CA ARG A 89 -25.50 -17.28 20.57
C ARG A 89 -26.84 -17.36 21.26
N GLN A 90 -27.47 -16.21 21.52
CA GLN A 90 -28.88 -16.20 21.82
C GLN A 90 -29.51 -16.92 20.63
N GLN A 91 -29.85 -18.18 20.86
CA GLN A 91 -30.63 -18.98 19.95
C GLN A 91 -31.96 -18.26 19.91
N GLY A 92 -32.09 -17.33 18.96
CA GLY A 92 -33.39 -16.98 18.44
C GLY A 92 -34.12 -18.29 18.14
N PRO A 93 -35.45 -18.35 18.34
CA PRO A 93 -36.22 -19.58 18.24
C PRO A 93 -35.75 -20.37 17.03
N ILE A 94 -35.28 -21.59 17.29
CA ILE A 94 -34.86 -22.53 16.26
C ILE A 94 -36.11 -22.78 15.44
N VAL A 95 -36.29 -22.01 14.36
CA VAL A 95 -37.30 -22.30 13.36
C VAL A 95 -36.82 -23.61 12.74
N PRO A 96 -37.54 -24.72 12.95
CA PRO A 96 -37.17 -25.99 12.33
C PRO A 96 -37.07 -25.72 10.84
N ALA A 97 -35.97 -26.17 10.22
CA ALA A 97 -35.88 -26.16 8.77
C ALA A 97 -37.17 -26.82 8.25
N PRO A 98 -37.94 -26.15 7.36
CA PRO A 98 -39.16 -26.72 6.85
C PRO A 98 -38.84 -28.11 6.31
N LEU A 99 -39.51 -29.12 6.87
CA LEU A 99 -39.37 -30.49 6.44
C LEU A 99 -39.60 -30.53 4.92
N PRO A 100 -38.79 -31.28 4.15
CA PRO A 100 -39.07 -31.46 2.73
C PRO A 100 -40.52 -31.93 2.60
N PRO A 101 -41.35 -31.30 1.75
CA PRO A 101 -42.74 -31.70 1.59
C PRO A 101 -42.73 -33.19 1.26
N SER A 102 -43.30 -33.97 2.18
CA SER A 102 -43.43 -35.41 2.00
C SER A 102 -44.20 -35.61 0.70
N ALA A 103 -43.60 -36.37 -0.21
CA ALA A 103 -44.19 -36.79 -1.48
C ALA A 103 -45.36 -37.75 -1.21
N PHE A 104 -46.44 -37.24 -0.64
CA PHE A 104 -47.73 -37.87 -0.70
C PHE A 104 -48.43 -37.32 -1.95
N ASP A 105 -48.34 -38.14 -2.98
CA ASP A 105 -49.01 -38.04 -4.27
C ASP A 105 -50.52 -38.24 -4.08
N ASP A 106 -51.19 -37.21 -3.58
CA ASP A 106 -52.62 -37.06 -3.81
C ASP A 106 -52.74 -36.44 -5.20
N GLY A 107 -53.19 -37.21 -6.20
CA GLY A 107 -53.30 -36.86 -7.62
C GLY A 107 -54.17 -35.64 -8.00
N ARG A 108 -54.19 -34.59 -7.18
CA ARG A 108 -54.66 -33.25 -7.50
C ARG A 108 -53.49 -32.49 -8.09
N GLY A 109 -53.45 -32.44 -9.43
CA GLY A 109 -52.44 -31.69 -10.18
C GLY A 109 -52.37 -30.23 -9.75
N TYR A 110 -51.42 -29.92 -8.87
CA TYR A 110 -50.99 -28.55 -8.67
C TYR A 110 -50.25 -28.11 -9.93
N PRO A 111 -50.55 -26.92 -10.50
CA PRO A 111 -49.81 -26.41 -11.64
C PRO A 111 -48.33 -26.31 -11.26
N PRO A 112 -47.40 -26.66 -12.16
CA PRO A 112 -45.98 -26.64 -11.87
C PRO A 112 -45.61 -25.25 -11.36
N GLN A 113 -45.21 -25.16 -10.08
CA GLN A 113 -44.66 -23.92 -9.56
C GLN A 113 -43.39 -23.62 -10.36
N ALA A 114 -43.42 -22.53 -11.11
CA ALA A 114 -42.26 -22.03 -11.80
C ALA A 114 -41.19 -21.72 -10.75
N TYR A 115 -40.11 -22.51 -10.77
CA TYR A 115 -38.93 -22.27 -9.95
C TYR A 115 -38.45 -20.83 -10.22
N GLN A 116 -38.71 -19.92 -9.28
CA GLN A 116 -38.05 -18.62 -9.31
C GLN A 116 -36.61 -18.85 -8.84
N PRO A 117 -35.60 -18.61 -9.70
CA PRO A 117 -34.21 -18.77 -9.31
C PRO A 117 -33.93 -17.87 -8.11
N THR A 118 -33.43 -18.44 -7.02
CA THR A 118 -32.98 -17.68 -5.85
C THR A 118 -31.91 -16.69 -6.32
N PRO A 119 -32.03 -15.39 -6.06
CA PRO A 119 -31.02 -14.43 -6.47
C PRO A 119 -29.69 -14.82 -5.82
N VAL A 120 -28.73 -15.25 -6.64
CA VAL A 120 -27.38 -15.57 -6.21
C VAL A 120 -26.80 -14.28 -5.61
N ALA A 121 -26.47 -14.29 -4.32
CA ALA A 121 -25.81 -13.16 -3.69
C ALA A 121 -24.56 -12.81 -4.50
N SER A 122 -24.54 -11.62 -5.09
CA SER A 122 -23.40 -11.15 -5.85
C SER A 122 -22.17 -11.17 -4.94
N LEU A 123 -21.11 -11.86 -5.39
CA LEU A 123 -19.84 -11.86 -4.68
C LEU A 123 -19.40 -10.41 -4.49
N PRO A 124 -18.91 -10.02 -3.30
CA PRO A 124 -18.43 -8.67 -3.05
C PRO A 124 -17.35 -8.36 -4.08
N GLN A 125 -17.55 -7.29 -4.85
CA GLN A 125 -16.58 -6.87 -5.84
C GLN A 125 -15.28 -6.47 -5.13
N PRO A 126 -14.10 -6.82 -5.67
CA PRO A 126 -12.83 -6.41 -5.09
C PRO A 126 -12.76 -4.89 -5.06
N ILE A 127 -12.69 -4.32 -3.86
CA ILE A 127 -12.60 -2.88 -3.65
C ILE A 127 -11.22 -2.43 -4.15
N SER A 128 -11.19 -1.64 -5.21
CA SER A 128 -9.96 -1.03 -5.72
C SER A 128 -9.68 0.26 -4.96
N HIS A 129 -8.59 0.28 -4.19
CA HIS A 129 -8.15 1.45 -3.44
C HIS A 129 -7.27 2.37 -4.29
N ARG A 130 -7.34 3.68 -4.04
CA ARG A 130 -6.47 4.66 -4.70
C ARG A 130 -5.11 4.73 -3.99
N PRO A 131 -3.99 4.94 -4.71
CA PRO A 131 -2.71 5.18 -4.06
C PRO A 131 -2.78 6.37 -3.09
N GLY A 132 -2.19 6.24 -1.91
CA GLY A 132 -2.25 7.20 -0.81
C GLY A 132 -3.47 7.02 0.12
N GLN A 133 -4.40 6.12 -0.20
CA GLN A 133 -5.55 5.86 0.65
C GLN A 133 -5.17 4.97 1.85
N PHE A 134 -5.63 5.35 3.04
CA PHE A 134 -5.57 4.50 4.23
C PHE A 134 -6.66 3.42 4.18
N VAL A 135 -6.28 2.18 4.48
CA VAL A 135 -7.13 0.99 4.36
C VAL A 135 -7.29 0.32 5.72
N SER A 136 -8.53 0.14 6.16
CA SER A 136 -8.85 -0.53 7.43
C SER A 136 -9.21 -2.01 7.27
N VAL A 137 -9.30 -2.50 6.03
CA VAL A 137 -9.75 -3.85 5.68
C VAL A 137 -8.58 -4.84 5.76
N GLY A 138 -8.86 -6.11 6.05
CA GLY A 138 -7.89 -7.21 6.07
C GLY A 138 -7.31 -7.54 4.68
N VAL A 139 -6.53 -6.62 4.14
CA VAL A 139 -5.85 -6.73 2.85
C VAL A 139 -4.50 -7.43 3.01
N PRO A 140 -4.07 -8.24 2.02
CA PRO A 140 -2.76 -8.87 2.05
C PRO A 140 -1.66 -7.81 1.94
N LEU A 141 -0.70 -7.87 2.87
CA LEU A 141 0.45 -6.96 2.86
C LEU A 141 1.48 -7.37 1.80
N TYR A 142 2.10 -6.39 1.19
CA TYR A 142 3.16 -6.60 0.21
C TYR A 142 4.43 -7.14 0.90
N PRO A 143 5.01 -8.26 0.44
CA PRO A 143 6.12 -8.90 1.14
C PRO A 143 7.48 -8.23 0.94
N ARG A 144 7.65 -7.43 -0.13
CA ARG A 144 8.93 -6.84 -0.52
C ARG A 144 9.01 -5.37 -0.10
N VAL A 145 9.07 -5.15 1.21
CA VAL A 145 9.19 -3.83 1.81
C VAL A 145 10.59 -3.64 2.39
N ARG A 146 11.19 -2.48 2.14
CA ARG A 146 12.43 -2.02 2.79
C ARG A 146 12.08 -0.85 3.69
N VAL A 147 12.59 -0.86 4.91
CA VAL A 147 12.43 0.24 5.85
C VAL A 147 13.80 0.86 6.08
N LYS A 148 13.87 2.18 5.96
CA LYS A 148 15.04 2.99 6.29
C LYS A 148 14.76 3.82 7.54
N ASP A 149 15.85 4.20 8.22
CA ASP A 149 15.83 5.15 9.35
C ASP A 149 14.76 4.79 10.39
N LEU A 150 14.70 3.49 10.72
CA LEU A 150 13.68 2.93 11.62
C LEU A 150 13.80 3.51 13.04
N ASP A 151 14.96 4.03 13.41
CA ASP A 151 15.21 4.73 14.67
C ASP A 151 14.56 6.12 14.74
N GLU A 152 14.21 6.72 13.60
CA GLU A 152 13.44 7.97 13.47
C GLU A 152 11.92 7.69 13.42
N ALA A 153 11.51 6.41 13.44
CA ALA A 153 10.09 6.07 13.49
C ALA A 153 9.46 6.49 14.84
N PRO A 154 8.18 6.90 14.85
CA PRO A 154 7.51 7.37 16.05
C PRO A 154 7.46 6.28 17.13
N ARG A 155 8.00 6.57 18.32
CA ARG A 155 8.06 5.61 19.46
C ARG A 155 6.70 5.03 19.84
N PHE A 156 5.63 5.83 19.70
CA PHE A 156 4.25 5.45 19.98
C PHE A 156 3.39 5.42 18.70
N GLY A 157 4.00 5.02 17.58
CA GLY A 157 3.35 4.99 16.28
C GLY A 157 2.16 4.05 16.21
N LEU A 158 1.06 4.51 15.62
CA LEU A 158 -0.07 3.69 15.25
C LEU A 158 0.20 3.00 13.92
N HIS A 159 -0.12 1.72 13.84
CA HIS A 159 0.01 1.00 12.59
C HIS A 159 -1.15 1.28 11.65
N GLN A 160 -0.86 1.84 10.48
CA GLN A 160 -1.84 2.05 9.43
C GLN A 160 -1.42 1.34 8.14
N ILE A 161 -2.40 0.88 7.36
CA ILE A 161 -2.16 0.28 6.06
C ILE A 161 -2.41 1.32 4.98
N VAL A 162 -1.44 1.52 4.10
CA VAL A 162 -1.50 2.49 3.00
C VAL A 162 -1.49 1.74 1.67
N ALA A 163 -2.41 2.12 0.77
CA ALA A 163 -2.39 1.67 -0.62
C ALA A 163 -1.30 2.42 -1.39
N VAL A 164 -0.39 1.69 -2.03
CA VAL A 164 0.73 2.22 -2.81
C VAL A 164 0.64 1.66 -4.22
N ARG A 165 1.06 2.41 -5.24
CA ARG A 165 1.15 1.84 -6.58
C ARG A 165 2.06 0.61 -6.58
N SER A 166 1.69 -0.44 -7.31
CA SER A 166 2.52 -1.63 -7.44
C SER A 166 3.90 -1.27 -8.01
N PRO A 167 5.01 -1.70 -7.37
CA PRO A 167 6.36 -1.50 -7.89
C PRO A 167 6.70 -2.43 -9.07
N ASP A 168 5.80 -3.38 -9.38
CA ASP A 168 5.90 -4.31 -10.50
C ASP A 168 4.66 -4.18 -11.39
N PRO A 169 4.74 -3.38 -12.48
CA PRO A 169 3.59 -3.12 -13.33
C PRO A 169 3.18 -4.34 -14.17
N PHE A 170 4.04 -5.35 -14.30
CA PHE A 170 3.77 -6.52 -15.14
C PHE A 170 3.08 -7.63 -14.36
N ASN A 171 3.46 -7.84 -13.09
CA ASN A 171 2.89 -8.92 -12.28
C ASN A 171 1.62 -8.51 -11.53
N PHE A 172 1.50 -7.23 -11.13
CA PHE A 172 0.39 -6.77 -10.30
C PHE A 172 -0.10 -5.39 -10.78
N PRO A 173 -1.02 -5.31 -11.74
CA PRO A 173 -1.63 -4.04 -12.12
C PRO A 173 -2.48 -3.52 -10.93
N GLY A 174 -2.19 -2.31 -10.46
CA GLY A 174 -2.97 -1.63 -9.41
C GLY A 174 -2.14 -1.23 -8.19
N CYS A 175 -2.72 -1.46 -7.01
CA CYS A 175 -2.16 -1.07 -5.72
C CYS A 175 -1.69 -2.28 -4.91
N VAL A 176 -0.60 -2.10 -4.19
CA VAL A 176 -0.12 -3.00 -3.13
C VAL A 176 -0.30 -2.32 -1.79
N TYR A 177 -0.35 -3.09 -0.71
CA TYR A 177 -0.64 -2.57 0.63
C TYR A 177 0.57 -2.71 1.53
N VAL A 178 0.96 -1.62 2.20
CA VAL A 178 2.07 -1.64 3.16
C VAL A 178 1.61 -1.12 4.50
N LYS A 179 2.13 -1.71 5.57
CA LYS A 179 1.87 -1.32 6.96
C LYS A 179 2.97 -0.37 7.42
N VAL A 180 2.60 0.84 7.81
CA VAL A 180 3.52 1.89 8.28
C VAL A 180 3.18 2.30 9.72
N CYS A 181 4.17 2.82 10.44
CA CYS A 181 3.98 3.38 11.78
C CYS A 181 3.81 4.89 11.65
N VAL A 182 2.65 5.42 12.02
CA VAL A 182 2.39 6.87 11.93
C VAL A 182 2.22 7.48 13.32
N PRO A 183 2.63 8.73 13.55
CA PRO A 183 2.39 9.40 14.83
C PRO A 183 0.88 9.47 15.15
N PRO A 184 0.50 9.48 16.43
CA PRO A 184 -0.89 9.73 16.82
C PRO A 184 -1.27 11.17 16.43
N GLY A 185 -2.36 11.31 15.67
CA GLY A 185 -2.87 12.62 15.24
C GLY A 185 -3.29 12.63 13.78
N PRO A 186 -3.89 13.73 13.31
CA PRO A 186 -4.24 13.88 11.90
C PRO A 186 -2.96 14.08 11.06
N CYS A 187 -2.94 13.47 9.87
CA CYS A 187 -1.95 13.78 8.84
C CYS A 187 -2.17 15.23 8.38
N ARG A 188 -1.15 16.08 8.50
CA ARG A 188 -1.23 17.50 8.11
C ARG A 188 -1.30 17.62 6.60
N GLU A 189 -0.43 16.88 5.90
CA GLU A 189 -0.39 16.90 4.44
C GLU A 189 -0.12 15.51 3.86
N LEU A 190 -0.93 15.13 2.87
CA LEU A 190 -0.76 13.92 2.08
C LEU A 190 -0.39 14.32 0.65
N LYS A 191 0.86 14.07 0.26
CA LYS A 191 1.36 14.32 -1.09
C LYS A 191 1.49 13.02 -1.86
N VAL A 192 0.77 12.88 -2.96
CA VAL A 192 0.88 11.73 -3.88
C VAL A 192 1.50 12.19 -5.20
N LYS A 193 2.66 11.65 -5.54
CA LYS A 193 3.39 11.97 -6.79
C LYS A 193 3.56 10.72 -7.66
N ASN A 194 3.93 10.93 -8.93
CA ASN A 194 4.24 9.87 -9.89
C ASN A 194 3.12 8.82 -10.03
N GLY A 195 1.86 9.27 -9.98
CA GLY A 195 0.68 8.40 -10.06
C GLY A 195 0.57 7.40 -8.90
N GLY A 196 1.11 7.73 -7.73
CA GLY A 196 1.07 6.85 -6.55
C GLY A 196 2.34 6.05 -6.29
N ALA A 197 3.38 6.25 -7.10
CA ALA A 197 4.68 5.61 -6.88
C ALA A 197 5.51 6.29 -5.79
N TYR A 198 5.15 7.51 -5.41
CA TYR A 198 5.73 8.23 -4.28
C TYR A 198 4.60 8.87 -3.47
N ILE A 199 4.58 8.62 -2.17
CA ILE A 199 3.61 9.13 -1.22
C ILE A 199 4.41 9.72 -0.07
N LYS A 200 4.13 10.96 0.30
CA LYS A 200 4.73 11.64 1.45
C LYS A 200 3.62 12.01 2.43
N LEU A 201 3.78 11.56 3.67
CA LEU A 201 2.88 11.82 4.79
C LEU A 201 3.58 12.77 5.74
N GLU A 202 3.04 13.98 5.87
CA GLU A 202 3.57 14.98 6.80
C GLU A 202 2.69 15.00 8.05
N TYR A 203 3.31 14.71 9.20
CA TYR A 203 2.72 14.84 10.52
C TYR A 203 3.32 16.06 11.23
N SER A 204 3.05 16.24 12.53
CA SER A 204 3.49 17.45 13.22
C SER A 204 4.99 17.64 13.15
N ASP A 205 5.69 16.62 13.61
CA ASP A 205 7.13 16.64 13.84
C ASP A 205 7.77 15.44 13.13
N HIS A 206 7.04 14.72 12.27
CA HIS A 206 7.57 13.54 11.59
C HIS A 206 7.09 13.55 10.15
N GLU A 207 7.93 13.02 9.28
CA GLU A 207 7.66 12.82 7.87
C GLU A 207 7.86 11.34 7.52
N ILE A 208 6.98 10.81 6.68
CA ILE A 208 7.05 9.43 6.20
C ILE A 208 6.99 9.45 4.69
N GLU A 209 8.08 9.03 4.05
CA GLU A 209 8.14 8.86 2.61
C GLU A 209 7.99 7.38 2.22
N ILE A 210 7.05 7.11 1.33
CA ILE A 210 6.77 5.78 0.81
C ILE A 210 6.97 5.82 -0.70
N SER A 211 7.95 5.06 -1.20
CA SER A 211 8.26 4.99 -2.63
C SER A 211 8.22 3.57 -3.16
N SER A 212 7.64 3.38 -4.35
CA SER A 212 7.57 2.09 -5.03
C SER A 212 8.48 2.11 -6.26
N SER A 213 9.56 1.32 -6.27
CA SER A 213 10.44 1.22 -7.43
C SER A 213 11.13 -0.14 -7.51
N LYS A 214 11.41 -0.61 -8.73
CA LYS A 214 12.19 -1.83 -9.00
C LYS A 214 11.71 -3.07 -8.22
N GLY A 215 10.38 -3.28 -8.16
CA GLY A 215 9.78 -4.42 -7.45
C GLY A 215 9.90 -4.38 -5.92
N VAL A 216 10.20 -3.22 -5.34
CA VAL A 216 10.33 -3.02 -3.89
C VAL A 216 9.58 -1.75 -3.48
N VAL A 217 8.90 -1.79 -2.33
CA VAL A 217 8.40 -0.58 -1.68
C VAL A 217 9.38 -0.18 -0.58
N THR A 218 9.81 1.07 -0.56
CA THR A 218 10.70 1.64 0.46
C THR A 218 9.88 2.59 1.33
N VAL A 219 10.00 2.43 2.65
CA VAL A 219 9.45 3.33 3.66
C VAL A 219 10.63 3.99 4.38
N GLU A 220 10.67 5.31 4.39
CA GLU A 220 11.71 6.14 4.98
C GLU A 220 11.03 7.07 5.99
N TYR A 221 11.56 7.11 7.21
CA TYR A 221 11.08 7.95 8.30
C TYR A 221 12.08 9.09 8.47
N ASP A 222 11.59 10.29 8.80
CA ASP A 222 12.37 11.51 9.06
C ASP A 222 11.66 12.30 10.19
N ASP A 223 12.41 12.92 11.12
CA ASP A 223 11.92 13.67 12.31
C ASP A 223 12.35 15.15 12.23
#